data_AF-A0A6I5WWI2-F1
#
_entry.id   AF-A0A6I5WWI2-F1
#
_cell.length_a   1.000
_cell.length_b   1.000
_cell.length_c   1.000
_cell.angle_alpha   90.00
_cell.angle_beta   90.00
_cell.angle_gamma   90.00
#
_symmetry.space_group_name_H-M   'P 1'
#
loop_
_entity.id
_entity.type
_entity.pdbx_description
1 polymer ?
#
loop_
_entity_poly.entity_id
_entity_poly.type
_entity_poly.pdbx_seq_one_letter_code
_entity_poly.pdbx_strand_id
1 'polypeptide(L)'
;MSSEEFAHTRFSFERRPTPVPGDLRITWRVSLILLMLSASRSSRASLAKLHIVNDAIRSNQIARLRDATDADAKILPWNLRVEPAFARAIDFVVGERLAEWTRTGGRASLQLTSRGLSAAKQIEKVDDALERERAIVFEHAKKLTEIRVSALLGERQAA
;
A
#
# COMPACT_ATOMS: atom_id res chain seq x y z
N MET A 1 31.80 -16.46 -36.39
CA MET A 1 31.36 -17.87 -36.33
C MET A 1 31.00 -18.32 -37.72
N SER A 2 31.67 -19.34 -38.23
CA SER A 2 31.27 -20.00 -39.48
C SER A 2 30.02 -20.86 -39.22
N SER A 3 29.29 -21.20 -40.29
CA SER A 3 28.08 -22.03 -40.18
C SER A 3 28.35 -23.42 -39.58
N GLU A 4 29.54 -24.00 -39.83
CA GLU A 4 29.97 -25.26 -39.21
C GLU A 4 30.17 -25.12 -37.70
N GLU A 5 30.72 -24.00 -37.25
CA GLU A 5 31.00 -23.73 -35.84
C GLU A 5 29.70 -23.62 -35.00
N PHE A 6 28.65 -23.04 -35.59
CA PHE A 6 27.33 -22.95 -34.96
C PHE A 6 26.66 -24.33 -34.82
N ALA A 7 26.81 -25.20 -35.82
CA ALA A 7 26.20 -26.53 -35.85
C ALA A 7 26.74 -27.49 -34.77
N HIS A 8 27.98 -27.28 -34.33
CA HIS A 8 28.62 -28.10 -33.29
C HIS A 8 28.62 -27.46 -31.90
N THR A 9 28.05 -26.26 -31.75
CA THR A 9 27.92 -25.60 -30.45
C THR A 9 26.83 -26.27 -29.63
N ARG A 10 27.18 -26.80 -28.45
CA ARG A 10 26.19 -27.30 -27.49
C ARG A 10 25.48 -26.13 -26.82
N PHE A 11 24.19 -26.01 -27.05
CA PHE A 11 23.32 -25.09 -26.32
C PHE A 11 22.66 -25.82 -25.14
N SER A 12 22.67 -25.18 -23.98
CA SER A 12 21.86 -25.58 -22.82
C SER A 12 20.85 -24.48 -22.53
N PHE A 13 19.58 -24.85 -22.40
CA PHE A 13 18.52 -23.93 -22.01
C PHE A 13 18.19 -24.15 -20.53
N GLU A 14 18.47 -23.14 -19.70
CA GLU A 14 18.02 -23.13 -18.31
C GLU A 14 16.74 -22.30 -18.18
N ARG A 15 15.70 -22.90 -17.60
CA ARG A 15 14.46 -22.19 -17.32
C ARG A 15 14.75 -21.12 -16.27
N ARG A 16 14.68 -19.85 -16.66
CA ARG A 16 14.74 -18.72 -15.72
C ARG A 16 13.45 -18.66 -14.88
N PRO A 17 13.52 -18.23 -13.62
CA PRO A 17 12.33 -17.94 -12.83
C PRO A 17 11.45 -16.91 -13.54
N THR A 18 10.12 -17.10 -13.50
CA THR A 18 9.19 -16.10 -14.02
C THR A 18 9.20 -14.88 -13.08
N PRO A 19 9.47 -13.67 -13.59
CA PRO A 19 9.45 -12.46 -12.75
C PRO A 19 8.03 -12.22 -12.22
N VAL A 20 7.91 -12.10 -10.90
CA VAL A 20 6.66 -11.71 -10.24
C VAL A 20 6.61 -10.17 -10.18
N PRO A 21 5.57 -9.53 -10.74
CA PRO A 21 5.31 -8.10 -10.56
C PRO A 21 5.41 -7.66 -9.10
N GLY A 22 5.99 -6.48 -8.85
CA GLY A 22 6.29 -6.02 -7.49
C GLY A 22 5.06 -5.98 -6.58
N ASP A 23 3.93 -5.52 -7.13
CA ASP A 23 2.64 -5.39 -6.46
C ASP A 23 1.97 -6.73 -6.08
N LEU A 24 2.45 -7.84 -6.65
CA LEU A 24 2.04 -9.20 -6.29
C LEU A 24 2.94 -9.80 -5.19
N ARG A 25 4.06 -9.17 -4.85
CA ARG A 25 4.96 -9.65 -3.80
C ARG A 25 4.43 -9.24 -2.43
N ILE A 26 4.42 -10.19 -1.50
CA ILE A 26 3.94 -9.93 -0.14
C ILE A 26 4.78 -8.87 0.58
N THR A 27 6.09 -8.86 0.34
CA THR A 27 7.03 -7.89 0.91
C THR A 27 6.67 -6.46 0.49
N TRP A 28 6.32 -6.24 -0.78
CA TRP A 28 5.87 -4.93 -1.26
C TRP A 28 4.63 -4.46 -0.48
N ARG A 29 3.64 -5.34 -0.28
CA ARG A 29 2.39 -4.99 0.43
C ARG A 29 2.59 -4.72 1.91
N VAL A 30 3.36 -5.57 2.59
CA VAL A 30 3.69 -5.37 4.00
C VAL A 30 4.41 -4.04 4.17
N SER A 31 5.44 -3.77 3.37
CA SER A 31 6.17 -2.51 3.40
C SER A 31 5.26 -1.31 3.12
N LEU A 32 4.37 -1.41 2.13
CA LEU A 32 3.42 -0.35 1.83
C LEU A 32 2.46 -0.08 3.00
N ILE A 33 1.94 -1.12 3.66
CA ILE A 33 1.07 -0.96 4.84
C ILE A 33 1.82 -0.26 5.97
N LEU A 34 3.07 -0.65 6.24
CA LEU A 34 3.88 0.00 7.27
C LEU A 34 4.10 1.49 6.99
N LEU A 35 4.39 1.84 5.74
CA LEU A 35 4.56 3.24 5.32
C LEU A 35 3.24 4.03 5.39
N MET A 36 2.13 3.44 4.94
CA MET A 36 0.80 4.08 5.02
C MET A 36 0.41 4.38 6.46
N LEU A 37 0.67 3.44 7.36
CA LEU A 37 0.44 3.64 8.78
C LEU A 37 1.42 4.67 9.34
N SER A 38 2.72 4.57 9.08
CA SER A 38 3.73 5.51 9.64
C SER A 38 3.44 6.96 9.24
N ALA A 39 3.01 7.19 7.99
CA ALA A 39 2.64 8.50 7.45
C ALA A 39 1.28 9.02 7.96
N SER A 40 0.44 8.14 8.52
CA SER A 40 -0.86 8.51 9.07
C SER A 40 -0.73 9.10 10.47
N ARG A 41 -1.73 9.91 10.88
CA ARG A 41 -1.77 10.52 12.22
C ARG A 41 -1.76 9.43 13.30
N SER A 42 -0.90 9.59 14.30
CA SER A 42 -0.70 8.61 15.39
C SER A 42 -0.29 7.21 14.94
N SER A 43 0.29 7.11 13.74
CA SER A 43 0.67 5.86 13.09
C SER A 43 -0.48 4.86 12.98
N ARG A 44 -1.69 5.38 12.76
CA ARG A 44 -2.96 4.67 12.80
C ARG A 44 -3.83 5.06 11.62
N ALA A 45 -4.55 4.10 11.04
CA ALA A 45 -5.50 4.34 9.96
C ALA A 45 -6.65 3.32 10.00
N SER A 46 -7.84 3.73 9.54
CA SER A 46 -8.94 2.78 9.29
C SER A 46 -8.60 1.84 8.14
N LEU A 47 -9.24 0.68 8.11
CA LEU A 47 -9.14 -0.24 6.98
C LEU A 47 -9.53 0.40 5.66
N ALA A 48 -10.59 1.21 5.65
CA ALA A 48 -11.05 1.89 4.46
C ALA A 48 -9.99 2.85 3.91
N LYS A 49 -9.35 3.65 4.79
CA LYS A 49 -8.25 4.52 4.41
C LYS A 49 -7.11 3.75 3.74
N LEU A 50 -6.69 2.65 4.36
CA LEU A 50 -5.62 1.80 3.84
C LEU A 50 -5.97 1.21 2.47
N HIS A 51 -7.21 0.77 2.28
CA HIS A 51 -7.69 0.27 0.98
C HIS A 51 -7.75 1.35 -0.09
N ILE A 52 -8.19 2.57 0.23
CA ILE A 52 -8.24 3.69 -0.73
C ILE A 52 -6.84 4.03 -1.23
N VAL A 53 -5.87 4.15 -0.33
CA VAL A 53 -4.48 4.47 -0.71
C VAL A 53 -3.85 3.31 -1.51
N ASN A 54 -4.07 2.05 -1.09
CA ASN A 54 -3.62 0.88 -1.85
C ASN A 54 -4.22 0.81 -3.26
N ASP A 55 -5.55 1.03 -3.39
CA ASP A 55 -6.22 1.06 -4.70
C ASP A 55 -5.69 2.19 -5.57
N ALA A 56 -5.48 3.38 -5.01
CA ALA A 56 -4.91 4.50 -5.75
C ALA A 56 -3.54 4.17 -6.35
N ILE A 57 -2.66 3.54 -5.56
CA ILE A 57 -1.32 3.15 -6.00
C ILE A 57 -1.37 2.03 -7.03
N ARG A 58 -2.09 0.94 -6.76
CA ARG A 58 -2.15 -0.23 -7.65
C ARG A 58 -2.86 0.06 -8.98
N SER A 59 -3.92 0.86 -8.93
CA SER A 59 -4.77 1.15 -10.08
C SER A 59 -4.37 2.45 -10.79
N ASN A 60 -3.23 3.05 -10.42
CA ASN A 60 -2.73 4.32 -10.97
C ASN A 60 -3.77 5.48 -10.90
N GLN A 61 -4.54 5.55 -9.82
CA GLN A 61 -5.56 6.59 -9.59
C GLN A 61 -5.02 7.75 -8.74
N ILE A 62 -3.77 8.16 -8.94
CA ILE A 62 -3.11 9.18 -8.11
C ILE A 62 -3.75 10.56 -8.26
N ALA A 63 -4.24 10.91 -9.46
CA ALA A 63 -5.01 12.14 -9.66
C ALA A 63 -6.29 12.15 -8.80
N ARG A 64 -7.03 11.04 -8.79
CA ARG A 64 -8.23 10.90 -7.95
C ARG A 64 -7.91 10.96 -6.46
N LEU A 65 -6.79 10.37 -6.03
CA LEU A 65 -6.33 10.46 -4.64
C LEU A 65 -5.98 11.90 -4.26
N ARG A 66 -5.36 12.65 -5.16
CA ARG A 66 -5.06 14.08 -4.97
C ARG A 66 -6.33 14.86 -4.72
N ASP A 67 -7.32 14.75 -5.61
CA ASP A 67 -8.64 15.37 -5.45
C ASP A 67 -9.31 14.94 -4.14
N ALA A 68 -9.22 13.64 -3.81
CA ALA A 68 -9.75 13.09 -2.57
C ALA A 68 -9.07 13.64 -1.30
N THR A 69 -7.85 14.18 -1.41
CA THR A 69 -7.12 14.82 -0.30
C THR A 69 -7.15 16.34 -0.30
N ASP A 70 -7.62 16.96 -1.37
CA ASP A 70 -7.71 18.41 -1.52
C ASP A 70 -8.91 18.98 -0.75
N ALA A 71 -8.67 19.96 0.12
CA ALA A 71 -9.68 20.58 0.96
C ALA A 71 -10.80 21.24 0.13
N ASP A 72 -10.46 21.82 -1.01
CA ASP A 72 -11.37 22.63 -1.84
C ASP A 72 -12.04 21.81 -2.95
N ALA A 73 -11.56 20.59 -3.21
CA ALA A 73 -12.13 19.72 -4.23
C ALA A 73 -13.46 19.10 -3.79
N LYS A 74 -14.37 18.95 -4.76
CA LYS A 74 -15.62 18.21 -4.56
C LYS A 74 -15.32 16.75 -4.21
N ILE A 75 -15.89 16.27 -3.11
CA ILE A 75 -15.75 14.87 -2.69
C ILE A 75 -16.58 14.00 -3.63
N LEU A 76 -15.90 13.22 -4.47
CA LEU A 76 -16.51 12.21 -5.32
C LEU A 76 -16.42 10.84 -4.63
N PRO A 77 -17.50 10.03 -4.65
CA PRO A 77 -17.48 8.71 -4.01
C PRO A 77 -16.30 7.85 -4.50
N TRP A 78 -15.65 7.13 -3.60
CA TRP A 78 -14.62 6.14 -3.92
C TRP A 78 -15.24 4.76 -4.04
N ASN A 79 -15.21 4.17 -5.24
CA ASN A 79 -15.72 2.82 -5.47
C ASN A 79 -14.72 1.79 -4.93
N LEU A 80 -14.75 1.56 -3.62
CA LEU A 80 -13.79 0.70 -2.93
C LEU A 80 -13.95 -0.76 -3.36
N ARG A 81 -12.91 -1.34 -3.95
CA ARG A 81 -12.82 -2.78 -4.21
C ARG A 81 -11.98 -3.43 -3.13
N VAL A 82 -12.56 -4.36 -2.38
CA VAL A 82 -11.81 -5.13 -1.38
C VAL A 82 -10.89 -6.10 -2.11
N GLU A 83 -9.59 -5.93 -1.88
CA GLU A 83 -8.57 -6.76 -2.51
C GLU A 83 -8.12 -7.89 -1.56
N PRO A 84 -8.32 -9.18 -1.89
CA PRO A 84 -7.97 -10.30 -1.01
C PRO A 84 -6.47 -10.36 -0.67
N ALA A 85 -5.61 -10.04 -1.63
CA ALA A 85 -4.15 -10.03 -1.41
C ALA A 85 -3.72 -8.94 -0.42
N PHE A 86 -4.43 -7.81 -0.39
CA PHE A 86 -4.20 -6.76 0.59
C PHE A 86 -4.67 -7.17 1.99
N ALA A 87 -5.85 -7.79 2.09
CA ALA A 87 -6.34 -8.34 3.36
C ALA A 87 -5.36 -9.36 3.96
N ARG A 88 -4.83 -10.27 3.13
CA ARG A 88 -3.79 -11.21 3.58
C ARG A 88 -2.51 -10.52 4.05
N ALA A 89 -2.12 -9.41 3.41
CA ALA A 89 -0.97 -8.63 3.85
C ALA A 89 -1.20 -7.97 5.22
N ILE A 90 -2.43 -7.54 5.51
CA ILE A 90 -2.82 -7.07 6.84
C ILE A 90 -2.66 -8.19 7.87
N ASP A 91 -3.10 -9.41 7.55
CA ASP A 91 -2.95 -10.56 8.45
C ASP A 91 -1.47 -10.82 8.79
N PHE A 92 -0.57 -10.71 7.82
CA PHE A 92 0.87 -10.81 8.06
C PHE A 92 1.40 -9.68 8.94
N VAL A 93 1.01 -8.43 8.68
CA VAL A 93 1.46 -7.27 9.47
C VAL A 93 1.03 -7.43 10.95
N VAL A 94 -0.19 -7.92 11.19
CA VAL A 94 -0.70 -8.17 12.54
C VAL A 94 -0.07 -9.42 13.17
N GLY A 95 0.03 -10.52 12.42
CA GLY A 95 0.62 -11.78 12.87
C GLY A 95 2.08 -11.63 13.28
N GLU A 96 2.83 -10.81 12.55
CA GLU A 96 4.22 -10.45 12.88
C GLU A 96 4.35 -9.39 13.98
N ARG A 97 3.23 -8.95 14.57
CA ARG A 97 3.18 -7.93 15.64
C ARG A 97 3.79 -6.59 15.23
N LEU A 98 3.73 -6.27 13.94
CA LEU A 98 4.15 -4.97 13.41
C LEU A 98 3.04 -3.94 13.53
N ALA A 99 1.78 -4.37 13.48
CA ALA A 99 0.63 -3.57 13.85
C ALA A 99 -0.32 -4.36 14.73
N GLU A 100 -1.25 -3.64 15.35
CA GLU A 100 -2.32 -4.20 16.15
C GLU A 100 -3.67 -3.63 15.72
N TRP A 101 -4.71 -4.44 15.94
CA TRP A 101 -6.08 -4.00 15.75
C TRP A 101 -6.47 -3.01 16.85
N THR A 102 -7.05 -1.90 16.44
CA THR A 102 -7.61 -0.88 17.32
C THR A 102 -8.98 -0.45 16.81
N ARG A 103 -9.65 0.40 17.60
CA ARG A 103 -10.93 1.01 17.23
C ARG A 103 -10.80 2.51 17.21
N THR A 104 -11.23 3.14 16.13
CA THR A 104 -11.31 4.61 16.00
C THR A 104 -12.68 4.95 15.43
N GLY A 105 -13.44 5.79 16.15
CA GLY A 105 -14.80 6.17 15.74
C GLY A 105 -15.71 4.96 15.48
N GLY A 106 -15.62 3.92 16.32
CA GLY A 106 -16.39 2.68 16.20
C GLY A 106 -15.93 1.71 15.09
N ARG A 107 -14.95 2.09 14.25
CA ARG A 107 -14.48 1.29 13.12
C ARG A 107 -13.18 0.56 13.42
N ALA A 108 -13.00 -0.60 12.79
CA ALA A 108 -11.74 -1.35 12.82
C ALA A 108 -10.63 -0.51 12.17
N SER A 109 -9.52 -0.39 12.88
CA SER A 109 -8.33 0.36 12.46
C SER A 109 -7.08 -0.44 12.78
N LEU A 110 -5.99 -0.15 12.10
CA LEU A 110 -4.67 -0.66 12.46
C LEU A 110 -3.82 0.46 13.03
N GLN A 111 -2.97 0.12 13.99
CA GLN A 111 -1.95 0.99 14.53
C GLN A 111 -0.60 0.28 14.57
N LEU A 112 0.48 0.96 14.16
CA LEU A 112 1.82 0.40 14.31
C LEU A 112 2.18 0.20 15.78
N THR A 113 2.81 -0.94 16.06
CA THR A 113 3.52 -1.15 17.32
C THR A 113 4.87 -0.43 17.29
N SER A 114 5.59 -0.41 18.42
CA SER A 114 6.98 0.09 18.45
C SER A 114 7.88 -0.67 17.47
N ARG A 115 7.69 -1.98 17.32
CA ARG A 115 8.40 -2.82 16.34
C ARG A 115 8.04 -2.43 14.91
N GLY A 116 6.76 -2.21 14.62
CA GLY A 116 6.30 -1.74 13.31
C GLY A 116 6.86 -0.37 12.92
N LEU A 117 6.90 0.56 13.87
CA LEU A 117 7.54 1.87 13.68
C LEU A 117 9.03 1.75 13.34
N SER A 118 9.75 0.87 14.05
CA SER A 118 11.15 0.59 13.74
C SER A 118 11.31 -0.01 12.34
N ALA A 119 10.46 -0.97 11.97
CA ALA A 119 10.47 -1.59 10.65
C ALA A 119 10.18 -0.58 9.52
N ALA A 120 9.19 0.30 9.69
CA ALA A 120 8.89 1.38 8.74
C ALA A 120 10.12 2.28 8.52
N LYS A 121 10.80 2.68 9.60
CA LYS A 121 12.04 3.46 9.53
C LYS A 121 13.18 2.74 8.80
N GLN A 122 13.26 1.41 8.89
CA GLN A 122 14.27 0.66 8.14
C GLN A 122 13.94 0.63 6.64
N ILE A 123 12.67 0.54 6.27
CA ILE A 123 12.24 0.63 4.86
C ILE A 123 12.58 2.00 4.27
N GLU A 124 12.38 3.07 5.05
CA GLU A 124 12.71 4.44 4.61
C GLU A 124 14.21 4.66 4.35
N LYS A 125 15.09 3.87 4.96
CA LYS A 125 16.55 3.94 4.75
C LYS A 125 17.04 3.22 3.50
N VAL A 126 16.18 2.46 2.83
CA VAL A 126 16.54 1.77 1.59
C VAL A 126 16.22 2.71 0.43
N ASP A 127 17.25 3.27 -0.21
CA ASP A 127 17.10 4.38 -1.15
C ASP A 127 16.19 4.03 -2.33
N ASP A 128 16.33 2.84 -2.91
CA ASP A 128 15.62 2.40 -4.11
C ASP A 128 14.30 1.65 -3.84
N ALA A 129 13.93 1.49 -2.56
CA ALA A 129 12.71 0.78 -2.20
C ALA A 129 11.49 1.69 -2.27
N LEU A 130 10.48 1.30 -3.06
CA LEU A 130 9.15 1.94 -3.05
C LEU A 130 9.20 3.46 -3.30
N GLU A 131 10.14 3.95 -4.12
CA GLU A 131 10.34 5.39 -4.33
C GLU A 131 9.05 6.13 -4.68
N ARG A 132 8.30 5.60 -5.65
CA ARG A 132 7.04 6.20 -6.13
C ARG A 132 5.96 6.11 -5.07
N GLU A 133 5.81 4.95 -4.47
CA GLU A 133 4.80 4.69 -3.45
C GLU A 133 5.04 5.52 -2.20
N ARG A 134 6.29 5.67 -1.74
CA ARG A 134 6.67 6.53 -0.61
C ARG A 134 6.29 7.97 -0.87
N ALA A 135 6.59 8.51 -2.04
CA ALA A 135 6.22 9.88 -2.40
C ALA A 135 4.71 10.09 -2.29
N ILE A 136 3.91 9.19 -2.88
CA ILE A 136 2.44 9.22 -2.83
C ILE A 136 1.94 9.10 -1.39
N VAL A 137 2.46 8.14 -0.62
CA VAL A 137 2.02 7.90 0.76
C VAL A 137 2.32 9.11 1.65
N PHE A 138 3.53 9.66 1.60
CA PHE A 138 3.89 10.80 2.44
C PHE A 138 3.18 12.08 2.04
N GLU A 139 2.82 12.25 0.77
CA GLU A 139 2.03 13.39 0.31
C GLU A 139 0.58 13.32 0.79
N HIS A 140 -0.06 12.14 0.71
CA HIS A 140 -1.52 12.02 0.83
C HIS A 140 -2.01 11.39 2.14
N ALA A 141 -1.27 10.46 2.76
CA ALA A 141 -1.78 9.69 3.89
C ALA A 141 -2.16 10.56 5.09
N LYS A 142 -1.41 11.62 5.39
CA LYS A 142 -1.75 12.55 6.47
C LYS A 142 -2.96 13.44 6.15
N LYS A 143 -3.13 13.81 4.87
CA LYS A 143 -4.22 14.67 4.38
C LYS A 143 -5.55 13.92 4.25
N LEU A 144 -5.50 12.62 3.95
CA LEU A 144 -6.66 11.74 3.93
C LEU A 144 -7.12 11.43 5.36
N THR A 145 -7.91 12.34 5.94
CA THR A 145 -8.46 12.17 7.29
C THR A 145 -9.60 11.15 7.30
N GLU A 146 -9.87 10.56 8.46
CA GLU A 146 -10.99 9.60 8.60
C GLU A 146 -12.34 10.23 8.28
N ILE A 147 -12.52 11.53 8.54
CA ILE A 147 -13.72 12.29 8.14
C ILE A 147 -13.87 12.29 6.62
N ARG A 148 -12.78 12.55 5.88
CA ARG A 148 -12.79 12.51 4.41
C ARG A 148 -13.03 11.11 3.89
N VAL A 149 -12.46 10.09 4.53
CA VAL A 149 -12.70 8.68 4.18
C VAL A 149 -14.18 8.34 4.30
N SER A 150 -14.84 8.68 5.40
CA SER A 150 -16.29 8.47 5.55
C SER A 150 -17.11 9.16 4.45
N ALA A 151 -16.75 10.41 4.09
CA ALA A 151 -17.41 11.13 3.02
C ALA A 151 -17.20 10.48 1.64
N LEU A 152 -15.99 9.98 1.35
CA LEU A 152 -15.69 9.24 0.12
C LEU A 152 -16.48 7.93 0.01
N LEU A 153 -16.79 7.29 1.14
CA LEU A 153 -17.61 6.07 1.15
C LEU A 153 -19.12 6.35 1.11
N GLY A 154 -19.53 7.62 1.13
CA GLY A 154 -20.95 8.01 1.14
C GLY A 154 -21.67 7.65 2.45
N GLU A 155 -20.94 7.49 3.55
CA GLU A 155 -21.55 7.25 4.87
C GLU A 155 -22.31 8.51 5.32
N ARG A 156 -23.62 8.38 5.62
CA ARG A 156 -24.35 9.46 6.30
C ARG A 156 -23.80 9.60 7.71
N GLN A 157 -23.44 10.82 8.11
CA GLN A 157 -23.23 11.10 9.53
C GLN A 157 -24.56 10.86 10.24
N ALA A 158 -24.56 9.96 11.23
CA ALA A 158 -25.70 9.83 12.14
C ALA A 158 -25.86 11.17 12.87
N ALA A 159 -27.03 11.78 12.71
CA ALA A 159 -27.44 13.00 13.41
C ALA A 159 -27.63 12.72 14.91
#